data_AF-A0A9P9NI98-F1
#
_entry.id   AF-A0A9P9NI98-F1
#
_cell.length_a   1.000
_cell.length_b   1.000
_cell.length_c   1.000
_cell.angle_alpha   90.00
_cell.angle_beta   90.00
_cell.angle_gamma   90.00
#
_symmetry.space_group_name_H-M   'P 1'
#
loop_
_entity.id
_entity.type
_entity.pdbx_description
1 polymer ?
#
loop_
_entity_poly.entity_id
_entity_poly.type
_entity_poly.pdbx_seq_one_letter_code
_entity_poly.pdbx_strand_id
1 'polypeptide(L)'
;MWQKNRSAWGEDDPIEALAIWDISSPSAYRPSDDPAGKVKPLDATEGPHVIRRFSFSDLDFYRIRQSWDPDFRCLELDQGHVYVITESHRWIIGQQASNNLPPLHHVKTTGIPFAAGPAWEDECGANGDTDISFCDNDSDIRSPNIAPCWRHEEFPYLTVTEMVDSDAGVVLSARHCFMLEAISLEITPKVDMKAPEYAISLRDDLWSQVLGKGKLCGDERFVVGENSKQEVVILHFDDQTLRKEFI
;
A
#
# COMPACT_ATOMS: atom_id res chain seq x y z
N MET A 1 2.65 -21.24 -0.81
CA MET A 1 3.56 -22.16 -0.06
C MET A 1 4.41 -21.29 0.84
N TRP A 2 4.21 -21.36 2.16
CA TRP A 2 5.04 -20.62 3.12
C TRP A 2 6.38 -21.33 3.31
N GLN A 3 7.49 -20.60 3.32
CA GLN A 3 8.79 -21.17 3.63
C GLN A 3 8.88 -21.31 5.15
N LYS A 4 8.88 -22.55 5.65
CA LYS A 4 9.06 -22.83 7.08
C LYS A 4 10.34 -22.17 7.58
N ASN A 5 10.24 -21.57 8.76
CA ASN A 5 11.40 -21.02 9.45
C ASN A 5 12.41 -22.15 9.68
N ARG A 6 13.65 -21.93 9.25
CA ARG A 6 14.75 -22.90 9.35
C ARG A 6 15.59 -22.66 10.62
N SER A 7 15.01 -22.00 11.62
CA SER A 7 15.68 -21.80 12.90
C SER A 7 16.02 -23.16 13.50
N ALA A 8 17.25 -23.28 14.00
CA ALA A 8 17.70 -24.48 14.73
C ALA A 8 16.96 -24.66 16.08
N TRP A 9 16.17 -23.66 16.48
CA TRP A 9 15.54 -23.55 17.79
C TRP A 9 14.02 -23.78 17.76
N GLY A 10 13.46 -24.16 16.62
CA GLY A 10 12.06 -24.62 16.52
C GLY A 10 11.01 -23.51 16.57
N GLU A 11 11.40 -22.24 16.38
CA GLU A 11 10.44 -21.19 16.08
C GLU A 11 9.88 -21.47 14.69
N ASP A 12 8.62 -21.90 14.60
CA ASP A 12 7.90 -22.12 13.33
C ASP A 12 7.22 -20.83 12.83
N ASP A 13 7.34 -19.74 13.60
CA ASP A 13 6.78 -18.45 13.25
C ASP A 13 7.32 -17.93 11.91
N PRO A 14 6.48 -17.21 11.15
CA PRO A 14 6.91 -16.51 9.95
C PRO A 14 8.16 -15.64 10.16
N ILE A 15 9.14 -15.80 9.28
CA ILE A 15 10.30 -14.91 9.21
C ILE A 15 9.82 -13.58 8.63
N GLU A 16 9.93 -12.53 9.44
CA GLU A 16 9.56 -11.17 9.07
C GLU A 16 10.75 -10.23 9.29
N ALA A 17 10.98 -9.35 8.32
CA ALA A 17 11.97 -8.30 8.39
C ALA A 17 11.58 -7.16 7.45
N LEU A 18 11.90 -5.93 7.83
CA LEU A 18 11.71 -4.75 6.99
C LEU A 18 13.07 -4.12 6.69
N ALA A 19 13.28 -3.71 5.45
CA ALA A 19 14.49 -3.07 4.99
C ALA A 19 14.16 -1.81 4.19
N ILE A 20 14.73 -0.69 4.60
CA ILE A 20 14.60 0.59 3.91
C ILE A 20 15.87 0.81 3.10
N TRP A 21 15.72 1.07 1.81
CA TRP A 21 16.82 1.28 0.88
C TRP A 21 16.77 2.70 0.34
N ASP A 22 17.93 3.35 0.27
CA ASP A 22 18.16 4.50 -0.58
C ASP A 22 18.59 4.01 -1.95
N ILE A 23 17.83 4.36 -2.99
CA ILE A 23 18.12 4.02 -4.38
C ILE A 23 18.35 5.27 -5.25
N SER A 24 18.54 6.43 -4.63
CA SER A 24 18.69 7.72 -5.30
C SER A 24 19.99 7.83 -6.11
N SER A 25 21.04 7.15 -5.65
CA SER A 25 22.35 7.16 -6.29
C SER A 25 22.48 5.93 -7.21
N PRO A 26 22.64 6.11 -8.53
CA PRO A 26 22.90 5.00 -9.42
C PRO A 26 24.31 4.44 -9.20
N SER A 27 24.51 3.15 -9.48
CA SER A 27 25.83 2.53 -9.49
C SER A 27 26.03 1.71 -10.74
N ALA A 28 27.25 1.77 -11.29
CA ALA A 28 27.67 0.89 -12.38
C ALA A 28 28.00 -0.53 -11.89
N TYR A 29 28.12 -0.73 -10.58
CA TYR A 29 28.36 -2.04 -10.00
C TYR A 29 27.15 -2.95 -10.24
N ARG A 30 27.41 -4.17 -10.75
CA ARG A 30 26.39 -5.16 -11.08
C ARG A 30 26.55 -6.35 -10.14
N PRO A 31 25.81 -6.40 -9.00
CA PRO A 31 25.92 -7.50 -8.05
C PRO A 31 25.66 -8.88 -8.66
N SER A 32 24.88 -8.95 -9.74
CA SER A 32 24.64 -10.18 -10.51
C SER A 32 25.91 -10.79 -11.10
N ASP A 33 26.88 -9.95 -11.46
CA ASP A 33 28.12 -10.34 -12.13
C ASP A 33 29.27 -10.58 -11.12
N ASP A 34 29.06 -10.22 -9.84
CA ASP A 34 29.99 -10.44 -8.73
C ASP A 34 29.28 -10.97 -7.47
N PRO A 35 28.86 -12.25 -7.46
CA PRO A 35 28.19 -12.87 -6.32
C PRO A 35 29.04 -12.90 -5.05
N ALA A 36 30.37 -12.78 -5.18
CA ALA A 36 31.32 -12.79 -4.07
C ALA A 36 31.61 -11.38 -3.52
N GLY A 37 31.11 -10.32 -4.16
CA GLY A 37 31.29 -8.94 -3.73
C GLY A 37 32.74 -8.43 -3.76
N LYS A 38 33.60 -9.02 -4.59
CA LYS A 38 35.04 -8.67 -4.67
C LYS A 38 35.31 -7.28 -5.24
N VAL A 39 34.42 -6.79 -6.10
CA VAL A 39 34.51 -5.52 -6.83
C VAL A 39 33.45 -4.55 -6.33
N LYS A 40 32.81 -4.85 -5.18
CA LYS A 40 31.85 -3.95 -4.56
C LYS A 40 32.53 -2.60 -4.26
N PRO A 41 31.92 -1.47 -4.64
CA PRO A 41 32.41 -0.14 -4.27
C PRO A 41 32.70 -0.04 -2.77
N LEU A 42 33.82 0.60 -2.43
CA LEU A 42 34.23 0.80 -1.03
C LEU A 42 33.38 1.88 -0.35
N ASP A 43 32.90 2.85 -1.12
CA ASP A 43 31.99 3.87 -0.63
C ASP A 43 30.59 3.29 -0.48
N ALA A 44 30.09 3.23 0.75
CA ALA A 44 28.76 2.70 1.06
C ALA A 44 27.63 3.59 0.52
N THR A 45 27.93 4.82 0.10
CA THR A 45 26.97 5.77 -0.49
C THR A 45 26.93 5.69 -2.02
N GLU A 46 27.89 4.98 -2.64
CA GLU A 46 27.90 4.76 -4.09
C GLU A 46 26.92 3.63 -4.46
N GLY A 47 25.71 4.03 -4.84
CA GLY A 47 24.67 3.12 -5.31
C GLY A 47 23.52 2.88 -4.32
N PRO A 48 22.64 1.93 -4.66
CA PRO A 48 21.61 1.46 -3.76
C PRO A 48 22.19 0.91 -2.45
N HIS A 49 21.80 1.49 -1.33
CA HIS A 49 22.28 1.07 -0.02
C HIS A 49 21.15 1.07 1.01
N VAL A 50 21.40 0.44 2.15
CA VAL A 50 20.38 0.22 3.18
C VAL A 50 20.45 1.35 4.19
N ILE A 51 19.35 2.07 4.37
CA ILE A 51 19.21 3.12 5.39
C ILE A 51 18.98 2.48 6.75
N ARG A 52 18.05 1.51 6.82
CA ARG A 52 17.65 0.87 8.09
C ARG A 52 17.16 -0.56 7.87
N ARG A 53 17.40 -1.42 8.86
CA ARG A 53 16.87 -2.79 8.95
C ARG A 53 16.10 -2.96 10.24
N PHE A 54 14.98 -3.67 10.15
CA PHE A 54 14.16 -4.08 11.27
C PHE A 54 14.14 -5.61 11.29
N SER A 55 14.61 -6.18 12.39
CA SER A 55 14.43 -7.58 12.73
C SER A 55 13.01 -7.84 13.20
N PHE A 56 12.62 -9.11 13.33
CA PHE A 56 11.33 -9.48 13.93
C PHE A 56 11.15 -8.89 15.34
N SER A 57 12.24 -8.73 16.13
CA SER A 57 12.19 -8.11 17.45
C SER A 57 11.90 -6.60 17.36
N ASP A 58 12.41 -5.93 16.33
CA ASP A 58 12.09 -4.52 16.09
C ASP A 58 10.63 -4.37 15.65
N LEU A 59 10.15 -5.26 14.77
CA LEU A 59 8.75 -5.27 14.33
C LEU A 59 7.79 -5.54 15.51
N ASP A 60 8.19 -6.40 16.45
CA ASP A 60 7.45 -6.66 17.68
C ASP A 60 7.47 -5.45 18.63
N PHE A 61 8.63 -4.80 18.78
CA PHE A 61 8.77 -3.57 19.55
C PHE A 61 7.82 -2.46 19.06
N TYR A 62 7.70 -2.30 17.74
CA TYR A 62 6.78 -1.34 17.11
C TYR A 62 5.35 -1.87 16.96
N ARG A 63 5.06 -3.11 17.40
CA ARG A 63 3.74 -3.76 17.30
C ARG A 63 3.17 -3.82 15.87
N ILE A 64 4.03 -4.07 14.90
CA ILE A 64 3.67 -4.18 13.47
C ILE A 64 3.97 -5.57 12.90
N ARG A 65 4.44 -6.51 13.74
CA ARG A 65 4.69 -7.89 13.35
C ARG A 65 3.37 -8.61 13.05
N GLN A 66 3.29 -9.24 11.88
CA GLN A 66 2.08 -9.84 11.32
C GLN A 66 1.88 -11.29 11.80
N SER A 67 2.97 -12.02 12.00
CA SER A 67 2.97 -13.42 12.40
C SER A 67 1.99 -14.26 11.56
N TRP A 68 1.12 -15.04 12.20
CA TRP A 68 0.15 -15.93 11.55
C TRP A 68 -1.19 -15.25 11.21
N ASP A 69 -1.38 -14.00 11.60
CA ASP A 69 -2.65 -13.28 11.49
C ASP A 69 -2.44 -11.92 10.82
N PRO A 70 -2.17 -11.91 9.50
CA PRO A 70 -1.80 -10.69 8.80
C PRO A 70 -3.00 -9.72 8.72
N ASP A 71 -2.76 -8.48 9.12
CA ASP A 71 -3.66 -7.32 9.03
C ASP A 71 -3.04 -6.17 8.22
N PHE A 72 -1.90 -6.42 7.59
CA PHE A 72 -1.17 -5.46 6.78
C PHE A 72 -1.97 -4.99 5.56
N ARG A 73 -2.16 -3.67 5.45
CA ARG A 73 -2.81 -3.01 4.31
C ARG A 73 -1.79 -2.51 3.30
N CYS A 74 -0.87 -1.64 3.73
CA CYS A 74 0.14 -1.04 2.85
C CYS A 74 1.34 -0.49 3.61
N LEU A 75 2.39 -0.19 2.84
CA LEU A 75 3.54 0.62 3.27
C LEU A 75 3.53 1.94 2.51
N GLU A 76 3.80 3.00 3.25
CA GLU A 76 4.03 4.33 2.70
C GLU A 76 5.33 4.91 3.26
N LEU A 77 5.88 5.92 2.59
CA LEU A 77 7.18 6.51 2.92
C LEU A 77 7.10 8.02 2.74
N ASP A 78 7.78 8.77 3.60
CA ASP A 78 8.08 10.19 3.38
C ASP A 78 9.62 10.43 3.46
N GLN A 79 10.03 11.69 3.60
CA GLN A 79 11.46 12.05 3.68
C GLN A 79 12.18 11.49 4.91
N GLY A 80 11.47 11.05 5.95
CA GLY A 80 12.04 10.68 7.24
C GLY A 80 11.44 9.46 7.92
N HIS A 81 10.34 8.92 7.42
CA HIS A 81 9.57 7.86 8.07
C HIS A 81 9.09 6.80 7.07
N VAL A 82 8.97 5.58 7.58
CA VAL A 82 8.15 4.53 6.97
C VAL A 82 6.86 4.41 7.75
N TYR A 83 5.74 4.34 7.05
CA TYR A 83 4.42 4.17 7.62
C TYR A 83 3.95 2.76 7.31
N VAL A 84 3.63 2.02 8.37
CA VAL A 84 3.00 0.71 8.26
C VAL A 84 1.54 0.89 8.59
N ILE A 85 0.68 0.64 7.60
CA ILE A 85 -0.76 0.77 7.76
C ILE A 85 -1.34 -0.64 7.90
N THR A 86 -2.04 -0.87 9.01
CA THR A 86 -2.77 -2.11 9.28
C THR A 86 -4.26 -1.83 9.32
N GLU A 87 -5.05 -2.80 8.88
CA GLU A 87 -6.50 -2.70 8.81
C GLU A 87 -7.16 -4.05 9.07
N SER A 88 -8.17 -4.03 9.93
CA SER A 88 -8.96 -5.20 10.27
C SER A 88 -10.45 -4.85 10.37
N HIS A 89 -11.31 -5.63 9.70
CA HIS A 89 -12.77 -5.53 9.80
C HIS A 89 -13.47 -6.77 9.24
N ARG A 90 -14.72 -6.99 9.68
CA ARG A 90 -15.60 -8.09 9.22
C ARG A 90 -15.89 -8.17 7.72
N TRP A 91 -15.46 -7.18 6.94
CA TRP A 91 -15.69 -7.11 5.49
C TRP A 91 -14.40 -7.21 4.67
N ILE A 92 -13.27 -7.55 5.31
CA ILE A 92 -12.05 -7.90 4.59
C ILE A 92 -12.33 -9.17 3.76
N ILE A 93 -11.93 -9.13 2.50
CA ILE A 93 -12.09 -10.22 1.55
C ILE A 93 -10.70 -10.64 1.07
N GLY A 94 -10.43 -11.93 1.01
CA GLY A 94 -9.17 -12.47 0.51
C GLY A 94 -8.82 -13.81 1.12
N GLN A 95 -7.94 -14.57 0.46
CA GLN A 95 -7.45 -15.85 1.00
C GLN A 95 -6.57 -15.68 2.24
N GLN A 96 -6.06 -14.47 2.45
CA GLN A 96 -5.17 -14.06 3.54
C GLN A 96 -5.94 -13.39 4.68
N ALA A 97 -7.25 -13.16 4.54
CA ALA A 97 -8.05 -12.57 5.60
C ALA A 97 -8.03 -13.46 6.84
N SER A 98 -7.92 -12.85 8.02
CA SER A 98 -8.03 -13.56 9.29
C SER A 98 -9.32 -14.38 9.36
N ASN A 99 -9.26 -15.55 10.00
CA ASN A 99 -10.48 -16.31 10.34
C ASN A 99 -11.25 -15.68 11.52
N ASN A 100 -10.66 -14.71 12.21
CA ASN A 100 -11.24 -14.06 13.39
C ASN A 100 -11.36 -12.55 13.17
N LEU A 101 -12.19 -12.15 12.21
CA LEU A 101 -12.37 -10.74 11.89
C LEU A 101 -13.15 -10.00 12.98
N PRO A 102 -12.69 -8.82 13.43
CA PRO A 102 -13.39 -8.03 14.42
C PRO A 102 -14.72 -7.50 13.86
N PRO A 103 -15.76 -7.36 14.72
CA PRO A 103 -17.06 -6.84 14.31
C PRO A 103 -17.00 -5.36 13.90
N LEU A 104 -16.05 -4.62 14.46
CA LEU A 104 -15.82 -3.20 14.20
C LEU A 104 -14.61 -3.02 13.29
N HIS A 105 -14.58 -1.89 12.59
CA HIS A 105 -13.44 -1.51 11.78
C HIS A 105 -12.36 -0.90 12.65
N HIS A 106 -11.13 -1.34 12.40
CA HIS A 106 -9.93 -0.85 13.03
C HIS A 106 -8.90 -0.58 11.93
N VAL A 107 -8.40 0.65 11.87
CA VAL A 107 -7.30 1.03 11.00
C VAL A 107 -6.28 1.80 11.83
N LYS A 108 -5.00 1.45 11.67
CA LYS A 108 -3.90 2.07 12.38
C LYS A 108 -2.76 2.35 11.41
N THR A 109 -2.15 3.52 11.54
CA THR A 109 -0.86 3.83 10.91
C THR A 109 0.21 3.97 11.98
N THR A 110 1.33 3.27 11.78
CA THR A 110 2.53 3.35 12.62
C THR A 110 3.67 3.94 11.80
N GLY A 111 4.03 5.19 12.07
CA GLY A 111 5.14 5.90 11.46
C GLY A 111 6.45 5.68 12.22
N ILE A 112 7.44 5.05 11.59
CA ILE A 112 8.72 4.74 12.19
C ILE A 112 9.80 5.59 11.51
N PRO A 113 10.57 6.40 12.26
CA PRO A 113 11.60 7.24 11.66
C PRO A 113 12.74 6.41 11.07
N PHE A 114 13.42 6.92 10.04
CA PHE A 114 14.63 6.29 9.50
C PHE A 114 15.80 6.39 10.50
N ALA A 115 15.84 7.44 11.30
CA ALA A 115 16.78 7.62 12.39
C ALA A 115 16.22 7.09 13.73
N ALA A 116 17.06 7.03 14.76
CA ALA A 116 16.60 6.73 16.11
C ALA A 116 15.63 7.82 16.60
N GLY A 117 14.44 7.42 17.05
CA GLY A 117 13.40 8.35 17.50
C GLY A 117 12.11 7.62 17.91
N PRO A 118 11.16 8.35 18.51
CA PRO A 118 9.84 7.80 18.81
C PRO A 118 9.11 7.43 17.52
N ALA A 119 8.27 6.40 17.59
CA ALA A 119 7.29 6.14 16.54
C ALA A 119 6.10 7.08 16.70
N TRP A 120 5.51 7.44 15.57
CA TRP A 120 4.21 8.08 15.46
C TRP A 120 3.15 6.99 15.34
N GLU A 121 2.01 7.16 16.01
CA GLU A 121 0.85 6.29 15.83
C GLU A 121 -0.39 7.16 15.66
N ASP A 122 -1.22 6.80 14.69
CA ASP A 122 -2.57 7.32 14.54
C ASP A 122 -3.51 6.15 14.28
N GLU A 123 -4.70 6.20 14.85
CA GLU A 123 -5.69 5.13 14.82
C GLU A 123 -7.07 5.73 14.61
N CYS A 124 -7.85 5.13 13.72
CA CYS A 124 -9.27 5.39 13.63
C CYS A 124 -10.02 4.06 13.76
N GLY A 125 -10.97 4.03 14.71
CA GLY A 125 -11.68 2.82 15.10
C GLY A 125 -12.51 3.07 16.36
N ALA A 126 -13.28 2.08 16.79
CA ALA A 126 -14.02 2.19 18.05
C ALA A 126 -13.03 2.23 19.23
N ASN A 127 -12.81 3.40 19.81
CA ASN A 127 -12.11 3.54 21.09
C ASN A 127 -12.95 2.91 22.20
N GLY A 128 -12.75 1.61 22.44
CA GLY A 128 -12.86 0.90 23.71
C GLY A 128 -14.13 0.96 24.58
N ASP A 129 -15.07 1.87 24.36
CA ASP A 129 -16.10 2.20 25.37
C ASP A 129 -17.53 2.32 24.86
N THR A 130 -17.79 2.10 23.57
CA THR A 130 -19.17 2.00 23.07
C THR A 130 -19.26 1.11 21.83
N ASP A 131 -20.34 0.35 21.71
CA ASP A 131 -20.75 -0.45 20.53
C ASP A 131 -20.98 0.38 19.24
N ILE A 132 -20.43 1.60 19.18
CA ILE A 132 -20.59 2.58 18.11
C ILE A 132 -19.27 3.36 18.00
N SER A 133 -18.51 3.13 16.92
CA SER A 133 -17.33 3.95 16.65
C SER A 133 -17.78 5.32 16.14
N PHE A 134 -17.42 6.39 16.85
CA PHE A 134 -17.39 7.73 16.27
C PHE A 134 -15.91 8.04 16.02
N CYS A 135 -15.51 8.19 14.76
CA CYS A 135 -14.22 8.82 14.47
C CYS A 135 -14.51 10.31 14.39
N ASP A 136 -13.79 11.11 15.16
CA ASP A 136 -13.92 12.57 15.14
C ASP A 136 -13.14 13.21 13.97
N ASN A 137 -12.62 12.39 13.05
CA ASN A 137 -11.76 12.83 11.97
C ASN A 137 -12.61 13.27 10.77
N ASP A 138 -12.84 14.58 10.66
CA ASP A 138 -13.54 15.24 9.54
C ASP A 138 -12.61 15.50 8.33
N SER A 139 -11.37 14.99 8.33
CA SER A 139 -10.40 15.31 7.29
C SER A 139 -10.38 14.26 6.17
N ASP A 140 -10.76 14.67 4.97
CA ASP A 140 -10.48 13.94 3.72
C ASP A 140 -8.98 14.04 3.31
N ILE A 141 -8.11 14.43 4.25
CA ILE A 141 -6.68 14.63 3.97
C ILE A 141 -6.01 13.27 3.96
N ARG A 142 -5.67 12.80 2.75
CA ARG A 142 -4.83 11.63 2.55
C ARG A 142 -3.39 11.96 2.92
N SER A 143 -2.89 11.37 4.00
CA SER A 143 -1.49 11.48 4.41
C SER A 143 -1.02 10.18 5.08
N PRO A 144 0.22 9.73 4.86
CA PRO A 144 0.72 8.47 5.43
C PRO A 144 0.61 8.39 6.97
N ASN A 145 0.65 9.54 7.64
CA ASN A 145 0.61 9.66 9.10
C ASN A 145 -0.81 9.76 9.68
N ILE A 146 -1.86 9.66 8.85
CA ILE A 146 -3.27 9.67 9.25
C ILE A 146 -3.90 8.34 8.82
N ALA A 147 -4.56 7.64 9.73
CA ALA A 147 -5.18 6.36 9.45
C ALA A 147 -6.41 6.52 8.52
N PRO A 148 -6.44 5.89 7.33
CA PRO A 148 -7.49 6.09 6.33
C PRO A 148 -8.77 5.33 6.71
N CYS A 149 -9.77 6.02 7.26
CA CYS A 149 -11.01 5.40 7.70
C CYS A 149 -12.12 5.48 6.66
N TRP A 150 -12.45 4.33 6.05
CA TRP A 150 -13.52 4.22 5.08
C TRP A 150 -14.92 4.52 5.64
N ARG A 151 -15.14 4.49 6.98
CA ARG A 151 -16.46 4.85 7.56
C ARG A 151 -16.86 6.31 7.29
N HIS A 152 -15.90 7.22 7.15
CA HIS A 152 -16.16 8.65 6.90
C HIS A 152 -15.88 9.05 5.47
N GLU A 153 -14.88 8.41 4.85
CA GLU A 153 -14.49 8.75 3.48
C GLU A 153 -15.57 8.29 2.48
N GLU A 154 -15.95 7.00 2.50
CA GLU A 154 -16.58 6.39 1.32
C GLU A 154 -17.62 5.29 1.60
N PHE A 155 -18.03 5.05 2.85
CA PHE A 155 -19.06 4.06 3.18
C PHE A 155 -20.29 4.23 2.26
N PRO A 156 -20.79 3.18 1.58
CA PRO A 156 -20.54 1.74 1.79
C PRO A 156 -19.38 1.13 0.98
N TYR A 157 -18.56 1.93 0.30
CA TYR A 157 -17.43 1.46 -0.50
C TYR A 157 -16.19 1.22 0.38
N LEU A 158 -15.53 0.08 0.16
CA LEU A 158 -14.27 -0.32 0.76
C LEU A 158 -13.16 -0.15 -0.27
N THR A 159 -12.23 0.76 -0.04
CA THR A 159 -11.07 0.95 -0.93
C THR A 159 -10.13 -0.24 -0.79
N VAL A 160 -10.05 -1.05 -1.85
CA VAL A 160 -9.16 -2.20 -1.94
C VAL A 160 -7.73 -1.73 -2.24
N THR A 161 -7.60 -0.76 -3.14
CA THR A 161 -6.32 -0.13 -3.46
C THR A 161 -6.55 1.24 -4.07
N GLU A 162 -5.59 2.12 -3.85
CA GLU A 162 -5.57 3.47 -4.38
C GLU A 162 -4.18 3.75 -4.96
N MET A 163 -4.15 4.60 -5.99
CA MET A 163 -2.95 5.16 -6.59
C MET A 163 -3.15 6.65 -6.72
N VAL A 164 -2.18 7.42 -6.22
CA VAL A 164 -2.21 8.88 -6.23
C VAL A 164 -1.05 9.38 -7.07
N ASP A 165 -1.37 10.10 -8.13
CA ASP A 165 -0.42 10.93 -8.88
C ASP A 165 -0.74 12.40 -8.59
N SER A 166 -0.07 12.93 -7.57
CA SER A 166 -0.23 14.33 -7.16
C SER A 166 0.26 15.32 -8.21
N ASP A 167 1.25 14.93 -9.01
CA ASP A 167 1.78 15.77 -10.09
C ASP A 167 0.81 15.83 -11.27
N ALA A 168 0.00 14.81 -11.52
CA ALA A 168 -1.09 14.89 -12.49
C ALA A 168 -2.43 15.37 -11.90
N GLY A 169 -2.59 15.32 -10.57
CA GLY A 169 -3.86 15.56 -9.89
C GLY A 169 -4.85 14.39 -10.09
N VAL A 170 -4.34 13.18 -10.24
CA VAL A 170 -5.13 11.97 -10.52
C VAL A 170 -5.12 11.04 -9.32
N VAL A 171 -6.29 10.55 -8.94
CA VAL A 171 -6.46 9.48 -7.95
C VAL A 171 -7.23 8.35 -8.61
N LEU A 172 -6.67 7.15 -8.62
CA LEU A 172 -7.37 5.95 -9.07
C LEU A 172 -7.64 5.06 -7.87
N SER A 173 -8.92 4.80 -7.62
CA SER A 173 -9.38 3.97 -6.51
C SER A 173 -10.16 2.77 -7.02
N ALA A 174 -9.73 1.57 -6.61
CA ALA A 174 -10.53 0.37 -6.78
C ALA A 174 -11.31 0.11 -5.49
N ARG A 175 -12.63 0.11 -5.61
CA ARG A 175 -13.57 0.12 -4.49
C ARG A 175 -14.53 -1.07 -4.57
N HIS A 176 -14.78 -1.71 -3.43
CA HIS A 176 -15.73 -2.81 -3.30
C HIS A 176 -16.86 -2.42 -2.35
N CYS A 177 -18.10 -2.44 -2.81
CA CYS A 177 -19.27 -2.18 -1.96
C CYS A 177 -20.16 -3.41 -1.99
N PHE A 178 -20.24 -4.20 -0.90
CA PHE A 178 -21.17 -5.30 -0.60
C PHE A 178 -21.71 -6.22 -1.74
N MET A 179 -22.31 -5.67 -2.81
CA MET A 179 -22.81 -6.36 -4.01
C MET A 179 -22.30 -5.80 -5.36
N LEU A 180 -21.37 -4.83 -5.37
CA LEU A 180 -20.84 -4.15 -6.56
C LEU A 180 -19.32 -3.99 -6.46
N GLU A 181 -18.64 -4.37 -7.54
CA GLU A 181 -17.21 -4.14 -7.77
C GLU A 181 -17.07 -2.95 -8.73
N ALA A 182 -16.35 -1.89 -8.33
CA ALA A 182 -16.16 -0.71 -9.16
C ALA A 182 -14.70 -0.22 -9.11
N ILE A 183 -14.13 0.06 -10.27
CA ILE A 183 -12.87 0.82 -10.35
C ILE A 183 -13.23 2.23 -10.81
N SER A 184 -12.89 3.23 -10.00
CA SER A 184 -13.18 4.64 -10.27
C SER A 184 -11.88 5.43 -10.43
N LEU A 185 -11.85 6.32 -11.41
CA LEU A 185 -10.80 7.31 -11.63
C LEU A 185 -11.34 8.68 -11.25
N GLU A 186 -10.71 9.34 -10.29
CA GLU A 186 -11.02 10.70 -9.86
C GLU A 186 -9.95 11.66 -10.37
N ILE A 187 -10.38 12.73 -11.03
CA ILE A 187 -9.49 13.73 -11.63
C ILE A 187 -9.76 15.07 -10.95
N THR A 188 -8.73 15.62 -10.31
CA THR A 188 -8.77 16.95 -9.71
C THR A 188 -7.90 17.91 -10.54
N PRO A 189 -8.49 18.85 -11.28
CA PRO A 189 -7.71 19.78 -12.10
C PRO A 189 -6.89 20.74 -11.22
N LYS A 190 -5.63 20.98 -11.60
CA LYS A 190 -4.67 21.84 -10.88
C LYS A 190 -5.10 23.30 -10.67
N VAL A 191 -6.20 23.74 -11.30
CA VAL A 191 -6.56 25.17 -11.41
C VAL A 191 -7.61 25.59 -10.37
N ASP A 192 -8.36 24.66 -9.76
CA ASP A 192 -9.31 25.00 -8.70
C ASP A 192 -9.38 23.87 -7.65
N MET A 193 -8.80 24.11 -6.47
CA MET A 193 -8.61 23.09 -5.43
C MET A 193 -9.82 23.00 -4.51
N LYS A 194 -11.00 22.58 -5.02
CA LYS A 194 -12.14 22.18 -4.17
C LYS A 194 -12.94 21.07 -4.85
N ALA A 195 -12.63 19.82 -4.47
CA ALA A 195 -13.25 18.56 -4.91
C ALA A 195 -12.88 18.09 -6.33
N PRO A 196 -12.87 16.76 -6.59
CA PRO A 196 -12.68 16.23 -7.94
C PRO A 196 -13.83 16.70 -8.84
N GLU A 197 -13.50 17.38 -9.95
CA GLU A 197 -14.53 17.86 -10.90
C GLU A 197 -15.14 16.69 -11.70
N TYR A 198 -14.42 15.57 -11.85
CA TYR A 198 -14.86 14.42 -12.63
C TYR A 198 -14.42 13.09 -11.99
N ALA A 199 -15.40 12.26 -11.63
CA ALA A 199 -15.21 10.84 -11.31
C ALA A 199 -15.72 9.99 -12.48
N ILE A 200 -14.85 9.14 -13.05
CA ILE A 200 -15.17 8.24 -14.16
C ILE A 200 -15.06 6.80 -13.66
N SER A 201 -16.16 6.05 -13.72
CA SER A 201 -16.11 4.60 -13.53
C SER A 201 -15.52 3.93 -14.76
N LEU A 202 -14.50 3.11 -14.55
CA LEU A 202 -13.94 2.25 -15.60
C LEU A 202 -14.88 1.06 -15.85
N ARG A 203 -14.63 0.32 -16.94
CA ARG A 203 -15.47 -0.82 -17.35
C ARG A 203 -15.59 -1.87 -16.24
N ASP A 204 -16.80 -2.41 -16.07
CA ASP A 204 -17.10 -3.43 -15.05
C ASP A 204 -16.25 -4.71 -15.18
N ASP A 205 -15.87 -5.10 -16.41
CA ASP A 205 -15.06 -6.30 -16.65
C ASP A 205 -13.60 -6.14 -16.25
N LEU A 206 -13.14 -4.91 -15.98
CA LEU A 206 -11.76 -4.58 -15.69
C LEU A 206 -11.31 -5.14 -14.34
N TRP A 207 -12.21 -5.20 -13.35
CA TRP A 207 -11.92 -5.71 -12.01
C TRP A 207 -11.25 -7.09 -12.05
N SER A 208 -11.90 -8.04 -12.72
CA SER A 208 -11.39 -9.42 -12.86
C SER A 208 -10.11 -9.52 -13.71
N GLN A 209 -9.83 -8.50 -14.53
CA GLN A 209 -8.70 -8.44 -15.45
C GLN A 209 -7.45 -7.80 -14.85
N VAL A 210 -7.56 -6.95 -13.82
CA VAL A 210 -6.37 -6.28 -13.25
C VAL A 210 -6.27 -6.35 -11.74
N LEU A 211 -7.32 -6.76 -11.03
CA LEU A 211 -7.37 -6.74 -9.57
C LEU A 211 -7.44 -8.13 -8.92
N GLY A 212 -6.99 -9.18 -9.61
CA GLY A 212 -6.95 -10.56 -9.10
C GLY A 212 -6.17 -10.72 -7.78
N LYS A 213 -5.22 -9.82 -7.49
CA LYS A 213 -4.47 -9.76 -6.22
C LYS A 213 -4.93 -8.69 -5.23
N GLY A 214 -5.93 -7.87 -5.58
CA GLY A 214 -6.36 -6.78 -4.70
C GLY A 214 -5.40 -5.59 -4.64
N LYS A 215 -4.47 -5.44 -5.59
CA LYS A 215 -3.53 -4.31 -5.62
C LYS A 215 -3.35 -3.79 -7.05
N LEU A 216 -3.30 -2.46 -7.17
CA LEU A 216 -2.92 -1.73 -8.37
C LEU A 216 -1.71 -0.85 -8.04
N CYS A 217 -0.84 -0.69 -9.02
CA CYS A 217 0.30 0.23 -9.00
C CYS A 217 0.37 0.96 -10.34
N GLY A 218 0.83 2.21 -10.37
CA GLY A 218 0.82 3.00 -11.60
C GLY A 218 0.69 4.49 -11.35
N ASP A 219 0.38 5.21 -12.41
CA ASP A 219 0.22 6.66 -12.46
C ASP A 219 -0.89 7.04 -13.46
N GLU A 220 -0.94 8.31 -13.87
CA GLU A 220 -1.90 8.83 -14.84
C GLU A 220 -1.74 8.23 -16.26
N ARG A 221 -0.61 7.60 -16.57
CA ARG A 221 -0.30 7.02 -17.89
C ARG A 221 -0.62 5.54 -17.95
N PHE A 222 -0.42 4.80 -16.86
CA PHE A 222 -0.67 3.37 -16.85
C PHE A 222 -1.07 2.83 -15.49
N VAL A 223 -1.79 1.71 -15.53
CA VAL A 223 -2.12 0.88 -14.36
C VAL A 223 -1.53 -0.50 -14.55
N VAL A 224 -0.85 -0.99 -13.53
CA VAL A 224 -0.32 -2.33 -13.42
C VAL A 224 -1.09 -3.08 -12.36
N GLY A 225 -1.52 -4.28 -12.71
CA GLY A 225 -2.19 -5.20 -11.81
C GLY A 225 -1.92 -6.66 -12.18
N GLU A 226 -2.65 -7.56 -11.55
CA GLU A 226 -2.59 -9.00 -11.84
C GLU A 226 -4.00 -9.51 -12.10
N ASN A 227 -4.20 -10.32 -13.13
CA ASN A 227 -5.50 -10.92 -13.41
C ASN A 227 -5.75 -12.20 -12.60
N SER A 228 -6.95 -12.77 -12.70
CA SER A 228 -7.32 -14.03 -12.04
C SER A 228 -6.48 -15.26 -12.44
N LYS A 229 -5.69 -15.17 -13.52
CA LYS A 229 -4.77 -16.21 -14.01
C LYS A 229 -3.32 -16.00 -13.57
N GLN A 230 -3.06 -15.03 -12.69
CA GLN A 230 -1.72 -14.65 -12.24
C GLN A 230 -0.83 -14.05 -13.36
N GLU A 231 -1.45 -13.45 -14.36
CA GLU A 231 -0.74 -12.72 -15.42
C GLU A 231 -0.66 -11.24 -15.01
N VAL A 232 0.53 -10.64 -15.16
CA VAL A 232 0.72 -9.20 -14.98
C VAL A 232 0.04 -8.48 -16.15
N VAL A 233 -0.87 -7.57 -15.83
CA VAL A 233 -1.63 -6.79 -16.82
C VAL A 233 -1.25 -5.32 -16.69
N ILE A 234 -0.94 -4.69 -17.82
CA ILE A 234 -0.65 -3.27 -17.93
C ILE A 234 -1.73 -2.64 -18.80
N LEU A 235 -2.52 -1.75 -18.21
CA LEU A 235 -3.44 -0.88 -18.91
C LEU A 235 -2.73 0.44 -19.18
N HIS A 236 -2.68 0.85 -20.43
CA HIS A 236 -2.09 2.13 -20.82
C HIS A 236 -3.21 3.09 -21.25
N PHE A 237 -3.20 4.30 -20.70
CA PHE A 237 -4.14 5.37 -21.05
C PHE A 237 -3.56 6.15 -22.23
N ASP A 238 -3.76 5.63 -23.45
CA ASP A 238 -3.42 6.36 -24.68
C ASP A 238 -4.36 7.56 -24.88
N ASP A 239 -3.80 8.73 -25.20
CA ASP A 239 -4.59 9.81 -25.79
C ASP A 239 -5.03 9.41 -27.21
N GLN A 240 -6.30 9.05 -27.37
CA GLN A 240 -6.87 8.67 -28.67
C GLN A 240 -6.86 9.81 -29.69
N THR A 241 -6.51 11.06 -29.32
CA THR A 241 -6.38 12.15 -30.30
C THR A 241 -5.13 12.02 -31.18
N LEU A 242 -4.11 11.24 -30.81
CA LEU A 242 -2.90 11.03 -31.64
C LEU A 242 -3.01 9.87 -32.64
N ARG A 243 -4.04 9.04 -32.59
CA ARG A 243 -4.24 7.95 -33.58
C ARG A 243 -4.95 8.38 -34.87
N LYS A 244 -5.34 9.66 -35.00
CA LYS A 244 -6.00 10.17 -36.21
C LYS A 244 -5.04 10.62 -37.33
N GLU A 245 -3.72 10.52 -37.17
CA GLU A 245 -2.77 10.85 -38.24
C GLU A 245 -2.22 9.64 -39.02
N PHE A 246 -2.68 8.41 -38.73
CA PHE A 246 -2.24 7.21 -39.48
C PHE A 246 -3.38 6.26 -39.89
N ILE A 247 -4.50 6.82 -40.38
CA ILE A 247 -5.44 6.11 -41.27
C ILE A 247 -5.80 7.03 -42.44
#